data_AF-A0AB34KUN0-F1
#
_entry.id   AF-A0AB34KUN0-F1
#
_cell.length_a   1.000
_cell.length_b   1.000
_cell.length_c   1.000
_cell.angle_alpha   90.00
_cell.angle_beta   90.00
_cell.angle_gamma   90.00
#
_symmetry.space_group_name_H-M   'P 1'
#
loop_
_entity.id
_entity.type
_entity.pdbx_description
1 polymer ?
#
loop_
_entity_poly.entity_id
_entity_poly.type
_entity_poly.pdbx_seq_one_letter_code
_entity_poly.pdbx_strand_id
1 'polypeptide(L)'
;MTLSTKRPFGSNGQGFEQAVHPTTAPQTSDETQAITLDDGMVSQKISNYCANPEIIDECIKTEGSAFVQATLREAISLLEDEKLQENSSSHKTETRTNHISPSVLLKNVIELWVETSFLVSTQPETLELRYNAQTLASQDSQVVTWLDDAQQSSFSLGQGSSGYRTIRAQLLAATETTCHRLSKAVMNELERRLLQRQQVSAFATFISAIILLNCVERITAFYQALDPSFPEGAAAADPNIHPQSRPPGYPSSAPAPSTLWPQGPHFARLLTTLLRMRALPPKTTRTADGKLALLHEPSLPVRLNGVAVRDQQDENTAKAAKWLTTLALDVDELRAQRDGDAAGRGWEMRFVSEVLLGENMVA
;
A
#
# COMPACT_ATOMS: atom_id res chain seq x y z
N MET A 1 0.18 -2.60 26.81
CA MET A 1 -1.03 -2.77 25.97
C MET A 1 -0.62 -3.36 24.63
N THR A 2 -1.37 -4.31 24.07
CA THR A 2 -1.00 -4.99 22.82
C THR A 2 -1.94 -4.66 21.66
N LEU A 3 -1.40 -4.31 20.50
CA LEU A 3 -2.13 -4.12 19.24
C LEU A 3 -1.97 -5.35 18.35
N SER A 4 -3.05 -5.89 17.79
CA SER A 4 -3.02 -7.05 16.89
C SER A 4 -4.03 -6.89 15.73
N THR A 5 -3.72 -7.45 14.56
CA THR A 5 -4.63 -7.47 13.40
C THR A 5 -5.39 -8.79 13.34
N LYS A 6 -6.71 -8.72 13.20
CA LYS A 6 -7.59 -9.90 13.12
C LYS A 6 -7.56 -10.48 11.70
N ARG A 7 -7.40 -11.81 11.55
CA ARG A 7 -7.61 -12.49 10.25
C ARG A 7 -9.10 -12.46 9.88
N PRO A 8 -9.47 -12.19 8.61
CA PRO A 8 -10.86 -12.31 8.17
C PRO A 8 -11.22 -13.78 7.96
N PHE A 9 -11.95 -14.39 8.89
CA PHE A 9 -12.52 -15.72 8.66
C PHE A 9 -13.91 -15.65 8.01
N GLY A 10 -13.97 -16.18 6.78
CA GLY A 10 -14.96 -17.20 6.39
C GLY A 10 -16.39 -16.75 6.06
N SER A 11 -16.72 -16.78 4.77
CA SER A 11 -18.06 -16.67 4.18
C SER A 11 -19.12 -17.57 4.83
N ASN A 12 -20.28 -16.98 5.15
CA ASN A 12 -21.51 -17.66 5.55
C ASN A 12 -21.99 -18.69 4.49
N GLY A 13 -22.21 -19.94 4.92
CA GLY A 13 -22.97 -20.95 4.19
C GLY A 13 -24.07 -21.53 5.10
N GLN A 14 -25.34 -21.33 4.74
CA GLN A 14 -26.50 -21.94 5.38
C GLN A 14 -26.63 -23.44 5.04
N GLY A 15 -27.09 -24.26 6.01
CA GLY A 15 -27.53 -25.64 5.79
C GLY A 15 -27.98 -26.35 7.08
N PHE A 16 -29.09 -27.10 7.02
CA PHE A 16 -29.95 -27.64 8.09
C PHE A 16 -29.40 -28.80 8.98
N GLU A 17 -30.01 -28.89 10.19
CA GLU A 17 -30.18 -29.99 11.19
C GLU A 17 -29.54 -31.40 11.01
N GLN A 18 -28.80 -31.88 12.03
CA GLN A 18 -29.19 -32.94 13.01
C GLN A 18 -28.04 -33.35 13.96
N ALA A 19 -28.38 -33.99 15.08
CA ALA A 19 -27.62 -34.06 16.33
C ALA A 19 -26.70 -35.29 16.56
N VAL A 20 -25.84 -35.15 17.60
CA VAL A 20 -25.20 -36.17 18.49
C VAL A 20 -23.80 -36.74 18.13
N HIS A 21 -22.73 -36.14 18.69
CA HIS A 21 -21.70 -36.74 19.60
C HIS A 21 -20.48 -35.78 19.73
N PRO A 22 -19.81 -35.68 20.91
CA PRO A 22 -18.67 -34.79 21.10
C PRO A 22 -17.38 -35.49 20.67
N THR A 23 -16.90 -35.18 19.46
CA THR A 23 -15.55 -35.53 19.02
C THR A 23 -14.67 -34.30 19.18
N THR A 24 -13.64 -34.43 20.00
CA THR A 24 -12.60 -33.45 20.30
C THR A 24 -12.00 -32.91 18.99
N ALA A 25 -12.36 -31.67 18.62
CA ALA A 25 -11.69 -30.95 17.55
C ALA A 25 -10.30 -30.49 18.05
N PRO A 26 -9.26 -30.52 17.19
CA PRO A 26 -7.96 -30.01 17.57
C PRO A 26 -8.06 -28.49 17.76
N GLN A 27 -7.67 -28.00 18.94
CA GLN A 27 -7.47 -26.58 19.22
C GLN A 27 -6.39 -26.06 18.27
N THR A 28 -6.80 -25.38 17.20
CA THR A 28 -5.89 -24.59 16.38
C THR A 28 -5.59 -23.32 17.15
N SER A 29 -4.44 -23.29 17.82
CA SER A 29 -3.87 -22.08 18.42
C SER A 29 -3.70 -21.02 17.35
N ASP A 30 -4.52 -19.97 17.39
CA ASP A 30 -4.47 -18.86 16.45
C ASP A 30 -3.33 -17.91 16.84
N GLU A 31 -2.15 -18.15 16.28
CA GLU A 31 -0.99 -17.27 16.46
C GLU A 31 -1.27 -15.92 15.78
N THR A 32 -1.56 -14.91 16.60
CA THR A 32 -1.75 -13.53 16.12
C THR A 32 -0.56 -12.68 16.53
N GLN A 33 0.12 -12.05 15.57
CA GLN A 33 1.20 -11.11 15.86
C GLN A 33 0.66 -9.89 16.64
N ALA A 34 1.38 -9.46 17.68
CA ALA A 34 0.98 -8.32 18.49
C ALA A 34 2.17 -7.44 18.93
N ILE A 35 1.91 -6.15 19.15
CA ILE A 35 2.94 -5.20 19.62
C ILE A 35 2.56 -4.58 20.96
N THR A 36 3.54 -4.55 21.88
CA THR A 36 3.38 -3.89 23.19
C THR A 36 3.70 -2.39 23.10
N LEU A 37 2.70 -1.55 23.33
CA LEU A 37 2.80 -0.09 23.39
C LEU A 37 3.31 0.36 24.78
N ASP A 38 4.44 1.06 24.83
CA ASP A 38 5.02 1.75 26.00
C ASP A 38 5.33 3.22 25.67
N ASP A 39 5.35 4.09 26.69
CA ASP A 39 5.32 5.55 26.56
C ASP A 39 6.50 6.20 25.78
N GLY A 40 7.57 5.45 25.50
CA GLY A 40 8.80 6.00 24.90
C GLY A 40 8.93 5.83 23.39
N MET A 41 8.36 4.78 22.78
CA MET A 41 8.77 4.31 21.44
C MET A 41 7.61 3.88 20.53
N VAL A 42 6.39 4.35 20.80
CA VAL A 42 5.17 3.96 20.05
C VAL A 42 5.36 4.10 18.53
N SER A 43 5.85 5.23 18.04
CA SER A 43 6.03 5.46 16.59
C SER A 43 7.06 4.51 15.96
N GLN A 44 8.14 4.17 16.68
CA GLN A 44 9.14 3.23 16.19
C GLN A 44 8.59 1.81 16.17
N LYS A 45 7.83 1.42 17.21
CA LYS A 45 7.19 0.10 17.28
C LYS A 45 6.15 -0.10 16.20
N ILE A 46 5.32 0.92 15.91
CA ILE A 46 4.38 0.90 14.78
C ILE A 46 5.14 0.76 13.46
N SER A 47 6.19 1.56 13.24
CA SER A 47 7.00 1.45 12.03
C SER A 47 7.60 0.04 11.87
N ASN A 48 8.06 -0.59 12.95
CA ASN A 48 8.57 -1.96 12.94
C ASN A 48 7.47 -2.99 12.66
N TYR A 49 6.23 -2.74 13.12
CA TYR A 49 5.06 -3.57 12.80
C TYR A 49 4.78 -3.57 11.30
N CYS A 50 4.66 -2.38 10.73
CA CYS A 50 4.25 -2.19 9.35
C CYS A 50 5.36 -2.64 8.38
N ALA A 51 6.61 -2.64 8.84
CA ALA A 51 7.76 -3.19 8.11
C ALA A 51 7.90 -4.72 8.22
N ASN A 52 7.07 -5.41 9.03
CA ASN A 52 7.12 -6.86 9.17
C ASN A 52 6.59 -7.56 7.90
N PRO A 53 7.36 -8.45 7.25
CA PRO A 53 6.92 -9.15 6.04
C PRO A 53 5.59 -9.90 6.16
N GLU A 54 5.29 -10.47 7.33
CA GLU A 54 4.02 -11.19 7.56
C GLU A 54 2.83 -10.23 7.57
N ILE A 55 3.00 -9.04 8.16
CA ILE A 55 1.98 -7.99 8.16
C ILE A 55 1.79 -7.43 6.76
N ILE A 56 2.87 -7.21 6.02
CA ILE A 56 2.82 -6.77 4.62
C ILE A 56 2.01 -7.78 3.78
N ASP A 57 2.30 -9.07 3.91
CA ASP A 57 1.61 -10.13 3.16
C ASP A 57 0.11 -10.22 3.53
N GLU A 58 -0.24 -10.08 4.81
CA GLU A 58 -1.64 -10.04 5.24
C GLU A 58 -2.37 -8.79 4.72
N CYS A 59 -1.73 -7.62 4.73
CA CYS A 59 -2.28 -6.40 4.12
C CYS A 59 -2.48 -6.57 2.61
N ILE A 60 -1.57 -7.24 1.90
CA ILE A 60 -1.72 -7.52 0.48
C ILE A 60 -2.86 -8.51 0.23
N LYS A 61 -3.01 -9.54 1.06
CA LYS A 61 -4.12 -10.53 0.90
C LYS A 61 -5.50 -9.91 1.11
N THR A 62 -5.59 -8.96 2.03
CA THR A 62 -6.84 -8.27 2.38
C THR A 62 -7.19 -7.11 1.46
N GLU A 63 -6.26 -6.69 0.59
CA GLU A 63 -6.49 -5.61 -0.38
C GLU A 63 -7.57 -6.00 -1.39
N GLY A 64 -8.57 -5.13 -1.59
CA GLY A 64 -9.70 -5.40 -2.49
C GLY A 64 -9.33 -5.33 -3.97
N SER A 65 -8.34 -4.50 -4.32
CA SER A 65 -7.96 -4.29 -5.71
C SER A 65 -6.95 -5.33 -6.20
N ALA A 66 -7.38 -6.18 -7.14
CA ALA A 66 -6.50 -7.18 -7.77
C ALA A 66 -5.27 -6.54 -8.45
N PHE A 67 -5.43 -5.32 -8.97
CA PHE A 67 -4.32 -4.55 -9.54
C PHE A 67 -3.27 -4.20 -8.48
N VAL A 68 -3.71 -3.67 -7.33
CA VAL A 68 -2.81 -3.24 -6.26
C VAL A 68 -2.09 -4.47 -5.68
N GLN A 69 -2.82 -5.57 -5.45
CA GLN A 69 -2.22 -6.83 -5.01
C GLN A 69 -1.10 -7.30 -5.95
N ALA A 70 -1.38 -7.39 -7.25
CA ALA A 70 -0.41 -7.86 -8.23
C ALA A 70 0.80 -6.91 -8.35
N THR A 71 0.56 -5.59 -8.27
CA THR A 71 1.62 -4.58 -8.32
C THR A 71 2.53 -4.63 -7.10
N LEU A 72 1.98 -4.83 -5.89
CA LEU A 72 2.77 -5.00 -4.67
C LEU A 72 3.58 -6.30 -4.68
N ARG A 73 3.00 -7.41 -5.18
CA ARG A 73 3.73 -8.68 -5.34
C ARG A 73 4.89 -8.53 -6.32
N GLU A 74 4.69 -7.82 -7.43
CA GLU A 74 5.77 -7.52 -8.38
C GLU A 74 6.85 -6.66 -7.71
N ALA A 75 6.47 -5.65 -6.93
CA ALA A 75 7.42 -4.81 -6.18
C ALA A 75 8.25 -5.60 -5.14
N ILE A 76 7.63 -6.57 -4.45
CA ILE A 76 8.34 -7.48 -3.53
C ILE A 76 9.31 -8.36 -4.32
N SER A 77 8.89 -8.94 -5.45
CA SER A 77 9.77 -9.73 -6.32
C SER A 77 10.98 -8.92 -6.80
N LEU A 78 10.77 -7.66 -7.21
CA LEU A 78 11.86 -6.76 -7.62
C LEU A 78 12.81 -6.44 -6.45
N LEU A 79 12.27 -6.26 -5.24
CA LEU A 79 13.07 -6.02 -4.04
C LEU A 79 13.94 -7.22 -3.69
N GLU A 80 13.43 -8.44 -3.83
CA GLU A 80 14.19 -9.68 -3.65
C GLU A 80 15.28 -9.85 -4.70
N ASP A 81 14.95 -9.60 -5.97
CA ASP A 81 15.91 -9.63 -7.08
C ASP A 81 17.08 -8.65 -6.84
N GLU A 82 16.78 -7.41 -6.42
CA GLU A 82 17.79 -6.39 -6.12
C GLU A 82 18.69 -6.80 -4.94
N LYS A 83 18.13 -7.40 -3.87
CA LYS A 83 18.90 -7.93 -2.74
C LYS A 83 19.83 -9.07 -3.15
N LEU A 84 19.38 -9.98 -4.02
CA LEU A 84 20.21 -11.07 -4.53
C LEU A 84 21.38 -10.57 -5.38
N GLN A 85 21.16 -9.51 -6.16
CA GLN A 85 22.21 -8.85 -6.95
C GLN A 85 23.23 -8.11 -6.06
N GLU A 86 22.78 -7.44 -4.99
CA GLU A 86 23.65 -6.80 -4.00
C GLU A 86 24.55 -7.85 -3.31
N ASN A 87 24.00 -8.97 -2.84
CA ASN A 87 24.78 -10.03 -2.18
C ASN A 87 25.79 -10.70 -3.13
N SER A 88 25.45 -10.84 -4.41
CA SER A 88 26.33 -11.43 -5.42
C SER A 88 27.49 -10.52 -5.82
N SER A 89 27.33 -9.19 -5.68
CA SER A 89 28.34 -8.20 -6.08
C SER A 89 29.32 -7.82 -4.95
N SER A 90 28.96 -8.02 -3.68
CA SER A 90 29.85 -7.77 -2.52
C SER A 90 31.13 -8.63 -2.47
N HIS A 91 31.27 -9.67 -3.30
CA HIS A 91 32.52 -10.44 -3.41
C HIS A 91 33.48 -9.94 -4.51
N LYS A 92 33.10 -8.92 -5.28
CA LYS A 92 33.97 -8.32 -6.31
C LYS A 92 33.93 -6.80 -6.18
N THR A 93 35.03 -6.26 -5.66
CA THR A 93 35.47 -4.85 -5.75
C THR A 93 35.14 -3.95 -4.55
N GLU A 94 36.10 -3.89 -3.61
CA GLU A 94 36.28 -2.78 -2.68
C GLU A 94 36.78 -1.53 -3.42
N THR A 95 35.96 -0.88 -4.25
CA THR A 95 36.22 0.51 -4.64
C THR A 95 34.94 1.33 -4.62
N ARG A 96 34.82 2.10 -3.53
CA ARG A 96 34.16 3.41 -3.38
C ARG A 96 33.14 3.77 -4.46
N THR A 97 31.85 3.83 -4.10
CA THR A 97 30.96 4.95 -4.43
C THR A 97 29.66 4.84 -3.63
N ASN A 98 29.13 6.00 -3.23
CA ASN A 98 27.91 6.20 -2.43
C ASN A 98 26.62 5.75 -3.14
N HIS A 99 26.51 4.48 -3.53
CA HIS A 99 25.28 3.92 -4.04
C HIS A 99 24.33 3.67 -2.86
N ILE A 100 23.46 4.65 -2.58
CA ILE A 100 22.19 4.38 -1.88
C ILE A 100 21.55 3.19 -2.59
N SER A 101 21.28 2.12 -1.85
CA SER A 101 20.87 0.85 -2.44
C SER A 101 19.56 1.02 -3.21
N PRO A 102 19.46 0.48 -4.44
CA PRO A 102 18.24 0.59 -5.27
C PRO A 102 17.00 0.05 -4.54
N SER A 103 17.23 -0.89 -3.61
CA SER A 103 16.24 -1.51 -2.76
C SER A 103 15.53 -0.55 -1.77
N VAL A 104 16.11 0.62 -1.44
CA VAL A 104 15.51 1.54 -0.45
C VAL A 104 14.18 2.13 -0.93
N LEU A 105 14.06 2.47 -2.23
CA LEU A 105 12.84 3.09 -2.76
C LEU A 105 11.66 2.12 -2.70
N LEU A 106 11.85 0.90 -3.22
CA LEU A 106 10.83 -0.15 -3.23
C LEU A 106 10.41 -0.51 -1.80
N LYS A 107 11.38 -0.68 -0.90
CA LYS A 107 11.09 -0.93 0.52
C LYS A 107 10.21 0.19 1.11
N ASN A 108 10.66 1.44 0.99
CA ASN A 108 9.96 2.58 1.60
C ASN A 108 8.56 2.81 1.02
N VAL A 109 8.35 2.54 -0.27
CA VAL A 109 7.03 2.73 -0.90
C VAL A 109 6.05 1.61 -0.54
N ILE A 110 6.52 0.37 -0.37
CA ILE A 110 5.71 -0.74 0.15
C ILE A 110 5.31 -0.45 1.61
N GLU A 111 6.26 -0.03 2.45
CA GLU A 111 5.97 0.39 3.83
C GLU A 111 4.98 1.56 3.87
N LEU A 112 5.16 2.57 3.03
CA LEU A 112 4.24 3.70 2.92
C LEU A 112 2.83 3.24 2.52
N TRP A 113 2.72 2.28 1.62
CA TRP A 113 1.43 1.73 1.21
C TRP A 113 0.71 1.02 2.35
N VAL A 114 1.42 0.23 3.16
CA VAL A 114 0.85 -0.41 4.36
C VAL A 114 0.39 0.63 5.37
N GLU A 115 1.23 1.62 5.67
CA GLU A 115 0.91 2.67 6.65
C GLU A 115 -0.28 3.53 6.18
N THR A 116 -0.36 3.87 4.90
CA THR A 116 -1.52 4.59 4.34
C THR A 116 -2.78 3.71 4.34
N SER A 117 -2.66 2.40 4.20
CA SER A 117 -3.79 1.46 4.33
C SER A 117 -4.34 1.44 5.76
N PHE A 118 -3.45 1.48 6.77
CA PHE A 118 -3.87 1.62 8.17
C PHE A 118 -4.56 2.96 8.46
N LEU A 119 -4.07 4.07 7.90
CA LEU A 119 -4.70 5.39 8.07
C LEU A 119 -6.10 5.47 7.48
N VAL A 120 -6.25 4.92 6.26
CA VAL A 120 -7.51 5.01 5.50
C VAL A 120 -8.54 3.98 5.96
N SER A 121 -8.13 2.93 6.69
CA SER A 121 -9.05 1.95 7.25
C SER A 121 -10.06 2.61 8.21
N THR A 122 -11.27 2.82 7.71
CA THR A 122 -12.41 3.33 8.47
C THR A 122 -13.05 2.25 9.33
N GLN A 123 -12.70 0.97 9.09
CA GLN A 123 -13.30 -0.16 9.80
C GLN A 123 -12.58 -0.39 11.15
N PRO A 124 -13.31 -0.35 12.28
CA PRO A 124 -12.75 -0.62 13.60
C PRO A 124 -12.39 -2.10 13.83
N GLU A 125 -12.76 -2.98 12.89
CA GLU A 125 -12.56 -4.44 12.98
C GLU A 125 -11.12 -4.89 12.68
N THR A 126 -10.31 -4.04 12.04
CA THR A 126 -8.94 -4.42 11.63
C THR A 126 -7.93 -4.41 12.78
N LEU A 127 -8.21 -3.68 13.86
CA LEU A 127 -7.30 -3.49 14.99
C LEU A 127 -7.98 -3.89 16.30
N GLU A 128 -7.56 -5.01 16.87
CA GLU A 128 -7.97 -5.42 18.20
C GLU A 128 -6.99 -4.86 19.24
N LEU A 129 -7.54 -4.07 20.17
CA LEU A 129 -6.80 -3.51 21.29
C LEU A 129 -7.03 -4.38 22.53
N ARG A 130 -6.00 -5.15 22.89
CA ARG A 130 -6.03 -6.04 24.06
C ARG A 130 -5.12 -5.48 25.15
N TYR A 131 -5.64 -5.34 26.36
CA TYR A 131 -4.82 -5.05 27.53
C TYR A 131 -4.33 -6.37 28.12
N ASN A 132 -3.02 -6.52 28.35
CA ASN A 132 -2.44 -7.67 29.06
C ASN A 132 -1.72 -7.15 30.31
N ALA A 133 -2.22 -7.54 31.48
CA ALA A 133 -1.68 -7.12 32.77
C ALA A 133 -0.42 -7.91 33.20
N GLN A 134 -0.14 -9.05 32.57
CA GLN A 134 0.87 -10.03 33.02
C GLN A 134 2.19 -9.95 32.25
N THR A 135 2.21 -9.30 31.08
CA THR A 135 3.43 -9.13 30.27
C THR A 135 4.07 -7.76 30.54
N LEU A 136 5.31 -7.78 31.06
CA LEU A 136 6.18 -6.60 31.14
C LEU A 136 6.43 -6.05 29.73
N ALA A 137 6.52 -4.72 29.61
CA ALA A 137 6.81 -4.06 28.34
C ALA A 137 8.18 -4.51 27.81
N SER A 138 8.15 -5.32 26.75
CA SER A 138 9.37 -5.69 26.01
C SER A 138 9.55 -4.76 24.81
N GLN A 139 10.80 -4.54 24.40
CA GLN A 139 11.12 -3.68 23.26
C GLN A 139 10.87 -4.35 21.90
N ASP A 140 10.86 -5.68 21.86
CA ASP A 140 10.70 -6.46 20.63
C ASP A 140 9.23 -6.80 20.33
N SER A 141 8.89 -6.88 19.05
CA SER A 141 7.65 -7.49 18.57
C SER A 141 7.66 -8.97 18.97
N GLN A 142 6.78 -9.37 19.88
CA GLN A 142 6.66 -10.75 20.34
C GLN A 142 5.42 -11.38 19.70
N VAL A 143 5.54 -12.61 19.21
CA VAL A 143 4.36 -13.44 18.91
C VAL A 143 3.72 -13.78 20.26
N VAL A 144 2.58 -13.16 20.55
CA VAL A 144 1.84 -13.45 21.78
C VAL A 144 0.87 -14.58 21.48
N THR A 145 1.17 -15.79 21.96
CA THR A 145 0.20 -16.89 21.92
C THR A 145 -0.89 -16.59 22.94
N TRP A 146 -2.05 -16.14 22.46
CA TRP A 146 -3.23 -15.96 23.29
C TRP A 146 -3.81 -17.33 23.62
N LEU A 147 -3.40 -17.92 24.75
CA LEU A 147 -4.04 -19.10 25.30
C LEU A 147 -5.45 -18.73 25.76
N ASP A 148 -6.47 -19.30 25.13
CA ASP A 148 -7.91 -19.12 25.44
C ASP A 148 -8.26 -19.43 26.92
N ASP A 149 -7.41 -20.18 27.63
CA ASP A 149 -7.66 -20.65 28.99
C ASP A 149 -7.13 -19.75 30.12
N ALA A 150 -6.44 -18.63 29.83
CA ALA A 150 -6.04 -17.67 30.88
C ALA A 150 -7.15 -16.63 31.16
N GLN A 151 -8.26 -17.10 31.70
CA GLN A 151 -9.52 -16.38 31.95
C GLN A 151 -9.49 -15.10 32.84
N GLN A 152 -8.35 -14.49 33.21
CA GLN A 152 -8.36 -13.44 34.24
C GLN A 152 -7.55 -12.15 34.04
N SER A 153 -6.83 -11.93 32.93
CA SER A 153 -6.04 -10.69 32.81
C SER A 153 -5.98 -10.03 31.45
N SER A 154 -6.63 -10.59 30.42
CA SER A 154 -6.78 -9.90 29.15
C SER A 154 -8.18 -9.33 28.99
N PHE A 155 -8.27 -8.00 28.87
CA PHE A 155 -9.53 -7.30 28.63
C PHE A 155 -9.44 -6.62 27.25
N SER A 156 -10.32 -7.02 26.32
CA SER A 156 -10.47 -6.31 25.05
C SER A 156 -11.21 -5.00 25.33
N LEU A 157 -10.59 -3.86 25.00
CA LEU A 157 -11.26 -2.58 25.15
C LEU A 157 -12.39 -2.53 24.11
N GLY A 158 -13.63 -2.39 24.57
CA GLY A 158 -14.77 -2.21 23.67
C GLY A 158 -14.53 -1.01 22.74
N GLN A 159 -14.81 -1.18 21.45
CA GLN A 159 -14.55 -0.19 20.39
C GLN A 159 -15.23 1.17 20.64
N GLY A 160 -16.34 1.19 21.41
CA GLY A 160 -17.02 2.44 21.81
C GLY A 160 -16.44 3.13 23.06
N SER A 161 -15.48 2.51 23.75
CA SER A 161 -14.92 3.06 24.99
C SER A 161 -14.09 4.32 24.71
N SER A 162 -14.10 5.25 25.66
CA SER A 162 -13.24 6.46 25.59
C SER A 162 -11.76 6.09 25.49
N GLY A 163 -11.32 5.07 26.24
CA GLY A 163 -9.95 4.55 26.19
C GLY A 163 -9.57 4.03 24.80
N TYR A 164 -10.43 3.23 24.16
CA TYR A 164 -10.19 2.75 22.80
C TYR A 164 -10.03 3.91 21.81
N ARG A 165 -10.91 4.92 21.90
CA ARG A 165 -10.85 6.11 21.03
C ARG A 165 -9.56 6.91 21.21
N THR A 166 -9.13 7.15 22.45
CA THR A 166 -7.87 7.87 22.72
C THR A 166 -6.67 7.10 22.20
N ILE A 167 -6.61 5.80 22.44
CA ILE A 167 -5.48 4.97 22.02
C ILE A 167 -5.45 4.83 20.49
N ARG A 168 -6.61 4.63 19.86
CA ARG A 168 -6.73 4.65 18.40
C ARG A 168 -6.27 5.98 17.82
N ALA A 169 -6.66 7.11 18.43
CA ALA A 169 -6.21 8.43 17.98
C ALA A 169 -4.68 8.60 18.10
N GLN A 170 -4.08 8.13 19.19
CA GLN A 170 -2.61 8.14 19.37
C GLN A 170 -1.89 7.26 18.35
N LEU A 171 -2.42 6.06 18.08
CA LEU A 171 -1.89 5.16 17.06
C LEU A 171 -1.96 5.80 15.67
N LEU A 172 -3.12 6.34 15.29
CA LEU A 172 -3.29 7.02 14.01
C LEU A 172 -2.35 8.23 13.88
N ALA A 173 -2.17 9.03 14.94
CA ALA A 173 -1.24 10.16 14.92
C ALA A 173 0.23 9.71 14.76
N ALA A 174 0.61 8.60 15.38
CA ALA A 174 1.93 8.01 15.23
C ALA A 174 2.15 7.44 13.82
N THR A 175 1.16 6.72 13.27
CA THR A 175 1.13 6.26 11.87
C THR A 175 1.23 7.43 10.90
N GLU A 176 0.49 8.52 11.12
CA GLU A 176 0.53 9.73 10.29
C GLU A 176 1.93 10.35 10.26
N THR A 177 2.59 10.42 11.42
CA THR A 177 3.98 10.90 11.54
C THR A 177 4.94 10.02 10.73
N THR A 178 4.77 8.69 10.77
CA THR A 178 5.57 7.75 9.99
C THR A 178 5.30 7.87 8.49
N CYS A 179 4.04 7.99 8.08
CA CYS A 179 3.62 8.28 6.70
C CYS A 179 4.24 9.57 6.17
N HIS A 180 4.26 10.65 6.97
CA HIS A 180 4.89 11.91 6.58
C HIS A 180 6.40 11.72 6.33
N ARG A 181 7.09 11.03 7.25
CA ARG A 181 8.52 10.72 7.10
C ARG A 181 8.81 9.86 5.86
N LEU A 182 8.06 8.77 5.67
CA LEU A 182 8.23 7.85 4.55
C LEU A 182 7.90 8.51 3.22
N SER A 183 6.79 9.26 3.12
CA SER A 183 6.42 9.96 1.89
C SER A 183 7.50 10.96 1.46
N LYS A 184 8.09 11.72 2.40
CA LYS A 184 9.23 12.58 2.11
C LYS A 184 10.46 11.79 1.62
N ALA A 185 10.78 10.67 2.25
CA ALA A 185 11.90 9.82 1.83
C ALA A 185 11.68 9.23 0.43
N VAL A 186 10.47 8.74 0.13
CA VAL A 186 10.09 8.21 -1.18
C VAL A 186 10.14 9.30 -2.25
N MET A 187 9.57 10.49 -1.99
CA MET A 187 9.60 11.60 -2.95
C MET A 187 11.03 12.05 -3.26
N ASN A 188 11.88 12.22 -2.26
CA ASN A 188 13.27 12.62 -2.44
C ASN A 188 14.06 11.60 -3.27
N GLU A 189 13.87 10.31 -3.00
CA GLU A 189 14.55 9.25 -3.72
C GLU A 189 14.02 9.10 -5.15
N LEU A 190 12.70 9.24 -5.35
CA LEU A 190 12.07 9.22 -6.66
C LEU A 190 12.53 10.42 -7.50
N GLU A 191 12.58 11.62 -6.93
CA GLU A 191 13.15 12.81 -7.57
C GLU A 191 14.61 12.57 -7.99
N ARG A 192 15.43 12.03 -7.07
CA ARG A 192 16.83 11.71 -7.36
C ARG A 192 16.97 10.76 -8.55
N ARG A 193 16.19 9.68 -8.59
CA ARG A 193 16.19 8.73 -9.73
C ARG A 193 15.71 9.43 -10.99
N LEU A 194 14.57 10.12 -10.93
CA LEU A 194 14.02 10.85 -12.06
C LEU A 194 14.97 11.93 -12.60
N LEU A 195 15.90 12.48 -11.80
CA LEU A 195 16.89 13.46 -12.27
C LEU A 195 18.15 12.82 -12.87
N GLN A 196 18.52 11.60 -12.46
CA GLN A 196 19.73 10.92 -12.95
C GLN A 196 19.68 10.62 -14.46
N ARG A 197 20.81 10.78 -15.15
CA ARG A 197 20.91 10.51 -16.60
C ARG A 197 20.87 9.01 -16.92
N GLN A 198 21.40 8.17 -16.02
CA GLN A 198 21.33 6.72 -16.09
C GLN A 198 20.43 6.24 -14.96
N GLN A 199 19.27 5.68 -15.32
CA GLN A 199 18.29 5.20 -14.35
C GLN A 199 18.77 3.87 -13.76
N VAL A 200 18.99 3.83 -12.45
CA VAL A 200 19.16 2.56 -11.74
C VAL A 200 17.76 1.95 -11.61
N SER A 201 17.53 0.83 -12.31
CA SER A 201 16.26 0.08 -12.27
C SER A 201 15.04 0.91 -12.71
N ALA A 202 14.94 1.20 -14.01
CA ALA A 202 13.85 2.02 -14.58
C ALA A 202 12.46 1.42 -14.29
N PHE A 203 12.32 0.09 -14.39
CA PHE A 203 11.06 -0.58 -14.08
C PHE A 203 10.70 -0.52 -12.59
N ALA A 204 11.66 -0.72 -11.67
CA ALA A 204 11.40 -0.55 -10.23
C ALA A 204 11.01 0.89 -9.88
N THR A 205 11.65 1.88 -10.53
CA THR A 205 11.31 3.30 -10.37
C THR A 205 9.88 3.57 -10.84
N PHE A 206 9.48 3.00 -11.98
CA PHE A 206 8.13 3.08 -12.50
C PHE A 206 7.11 2.41 -11.54
N ILE A 207 7.33 1.17 -11.12
CA ILE A 207 6.46 0.46 -10.17
C ILE A 207 6.34 1.23 -8.84
N SER A 208 7.45 1.79 -8.34
CA SER A 208 7.43 2.63 -7.14
C SER A 208 6.54 3.86 -7.32
N ALA A 209 6.58 4.50 -8.49
CA ALA A 209 5.70 5.63 -8.78
C ALA A 209 4.22 5.21 -8.86
N ILE A 210 3.91 4.04 -9.43
CA ILE A 210 2.55 3.50 -9.46
C ILE A 210 2.00 3.26 -8.04
N ILE A 211 2.79 2.65 -7.16
CA ILE A 211 2.39 2.42 -5.75
C ILE A 211 2.22 3.76 -5.03
N LEU A 212 3.12 4.72 -5.25
CA LEU A 212 3.00 6.06 -4.67
C LEU A 212 1.73 6.78 -5.13
N LEU A 213 1.38 6.70 -6.42
CA LEU A 213 0.12 7.26 -6.94
C LEU A 213 -1.09 6.62 -6.27
N ASN A 214 -1.09 5.30 -6.06
CA ASN A 214 -2.14 4.62 -5.31
C ASN A 214 -2.23 5.12 -3.85
N CYS A 215 -1.10 5.34 -3.17
CA CYS A 215 -1.08 5.92 -1.82
C CYS A 215 -1.72 7.32 -1.81
N VAL A 216 -1.37 8.17 -2.77
CA VAL A 216 -1.93 9.52 -2.90
C VAL A 216 -3.42 9.48 -3.21
N GLU A 217 -3.86 8.54 -4.05
CA GLU A 217 -5.26 8.35 -4.39
C GLU A 217 -6.10 7.97 -3.15
N ARG A 218 -5.65 6.99 -2.37
CA ARG A 218 -6.30 6.57 -1.12
C ARG A 218 -6.42 7.71 -0.12
N ILE A 219 -5.34 8.47 0.08
CA ILE A 219 -5.34 9.61 1.00
C ILE A 219 -6.21 10.76 0.48
N THR A 220 -6.26 10.98 -0.83
CA THR A 220 -7.15 11.97 -1.45
C THR A 220 -8.60 11.62 -1.23
N ALA A 221 -8.98 10.36 -1.52
CA ALA A 221 -10.32 9.86 -1.29
C ALA A 221 -10.71 9.94 0.20
N PHE A 222 -9.79 9.61 1.10
CA PHE A 222 -9.97 9.77 2.54
C PHE A 222 -10.30 11.22 2.92
N TYR A 223 -9.50 12.20 2.48
CA TYR A 223 -9.79 13.61 2.80
C TYR A 223 -11.04 14.16 2.12
N GLN A 224 -11.42 13.66 0.94
CA GLN A 224 -12.71 13.99 0.32
C GLN A 224 -13.88 13.48 1.14
N ALA A 225 -13.81 12.24 1.64
CA ALA A 225 -14.86 11.68 2.50
C ALA A 225 -15.03 12.46 3.81
N LEU A 226 -13.99 13.18 4.25
CA LEU A 226 -14.05 14.09 5.41
C LEU A 226 -14.56 15.50 5.09
N ASP A 227 -14.71 15.85 3.82
CA ASP A 227 -15.14 17.18 3.39
C ASP A 227 -16.68 17.26 3.33
N PRO A 228 -17.32 18.06 4.19
CA PRO A 228 -18.78 18.17 4.22
C PRO A 228 -19.37 18.83 2.96
N SER A 229 -18.54 19.50 2.15
CA SER A 229 -18.97 20.06 0.85
C SER A 229 -19.06 19.01 -0.25
N PHE A 230 -18.56 17.80 0.00
CA PHE A 230 -18.64 16.68 -0.93
C PHE A 230 -19.88 15.82 -0.62
N PRO A 231 -20.93 15.85 -1.45
CA PRO A 231 -22.26 15.29 -1.13
C PRO A 231 -22.27 13.77 -0.89
N GLU A 232 -21.25 13.04 -1.33
CA GLU A 232 -21.13 11.58 -1.11
C GLU A 232 -20.42 11.16 0.18
N GLY A 233 -19.59 12.02 0.79
CA GLY A 233 -18.97 11.73 2.10
C GLY A 233 -20.02 11.58 3.21
N ALA A 234 -21.19 12.20 3.03
CA ALA A 234 -22.34 12.10 3.92
C ALA A 234 -23.13 10.78 3.77
N ALA A 235 -22.98 10.03 2.67
CA ALA A 235 -23.75 8.80 2.41
C ALA A 235 -23.04 7.51 2.86
N ALA A 236 -21.70 7.53 2.96
CA ALA A 236 -20.90 6.43 3.52
C ALA A 236 -20.68 6.57 5.04
N ALA A 237 -21.07 7.71 5.63
CA ALA A 237 -21.10 7.89 7.06
C ALA A 237 -22.33 7.16 7.64
N ASP A 238 -22.10 6.30 8.64
CA ASP A 238 -23.14 5.73 9.51
C ASP A 238 -24.24 6.79 9.77
N PRO A 239 -25.54 6.46 9.65
CA PRO A 239 -26.64 7.40 9.90
C PRO A 239 -26.63 8.02 11.31
N ASN A 240 -25.79 7.55 12.23
CA ASN A 240 -25.53 8.17 13.53
C ASN A 240 -24.43 9.26 13.53
N ILE A 241 -23.72 9.48 12.42
CA ILE A 241 -22.71 10.54 12.27
C ILE A 241 -23.39 11.75 11.63
N HIS A 242 -23.64 12.78 12.44
CA HIS A 242 -24.22 14.03 11.95
C HIS A 242 -23.37 14.62 10.80
N PRO A 243 -23.98 15.09 9.70
CA PRO A 243 -23.29 15.62 8.51
C PRO A 243 -22.54 16.95 8.74
N GLN A 244 -22.44 17.42 9.99
CA GLN A 244 -21.69 18.61 10.40
C GLN A 244 -20.51 18.30 11.34
N SER A 245 -20.30 17.03 11.69
CA SER A 245 -19.24 16.64 12.61
C SER A 245 -18.00 16.21 11.82
N ARG A 246 -17.07 17.17 11.67
CA ARG A 246 -15.63 16.88 11.62
C ARG A 246 -15.34 15.68 12.54
N PRO A 247 -14.55 14.66 12.13
CA PRO A 247 -14.34 13.45 12.94
C PRO A 247 -14.06 13.83 14.39
N PRO A 248 -14.75 13.23 15.38
CA PRO A 248 -14.55 13.57 16.78
C PRO A 248 -13.08 13.37 17.15
N GLY A 249 -12.33 14.47 17.28
CA GLY A 249 -10.88 14.49 17.53
C GLY A 249 -10.01 15.19 16.48
N TYR A 250 -10.53 15.58 15.31
CA TYR A 250 -9.72 16.35 14.35
C TYR A 250 -9.46 17.77 14.91
N PRO A 251 -8.20 18.20 15.05
CA PRO A 251 -7.86 19.45 15.70
C PRO A 251 -8.48 20.66 14.98
N SER A 252 -8.96 21.65 15.74
CA SER A 252 -9.41 22.92 15.15
C SER A 252 -8.31 23.67 14.41
N SER A 253 -7.05 23.43 14.77
CA SER A 253 -5.85 23.97 14.13
C SER A 253 -5.39 23.22 12.88
N ALA A 254 -5.92 22.02 12.62
CA ALA A 254 -5.53 21.25 11.45
C ALA A 254 -6.22 21.83 10.19
N PRO A 255 -5.52 21.85 9.04
CA PRO A 255 -6.05 22.38 7.79
C PRO A 255 -7.38 21.71 7.43
N ALA A 256 -8.29 22.46 6.82
CA ALA A 256 -9.60 21.93 6.43
C ALA A 256 -9.41 20.83 5.36
N PRO A 257 -10.18 19.72 5.41
CA PRO A 257 -10.10 18.65 4.41
C PRO A 257 -10.22 19.16 2.97
N SER A 258 -11.04 20.19 2.75
CA SER A 258 -11.21 20.90 1.48
C SER A 258 -9.94 21.54 0.90
N THR A 259 -8.91 21.77 1.73
CA THR A 259 -7.60 22.28 1.29
C THR A 259 -6.60 21.16 1.01
N LEU A 260 -6.83 19.97 1.54
CA LEU A 260 -5.91 18.84 1.50
C LEU A 260 -6.16 17.94 0.29
N TRP A 261 -7.41 17.53 0.06
CA TRP A 261 -7.69 16.61 -1.04
C TRP A 261 -7.37 17.17 -2.44
N PRO A 262 -7.48 18.49 -2.74
CA PRO A 262 -7.10 19.00 -4.06
C PRO A 262 -5.60 18.87 -4.37
N GLN A 263 -4.75 18.64 -3.36
CA GLN A 263 -3.31 18.44 -3.55
C GLN A 263 -2.99 17.13 -4.26
N GLY A 264 -3.80 16.09 -4.08
CA GLY A 264 -3.61 14.78 -4.69
C GLY A 264 -3.59 14.82 -6.22
N PRO A 265 -4.65 15.33 -6.87
CA PRO A 265 -4.69 15.46 -8.32
C PRO A 265 -3.55 16.33 -8.88
N HIS A 266 -3.17 17.41 -8.18
CA HIS A 266 -2.04 18.24 -8.59
C HIS A 266 -0.71 17.47 -8.55
N PHE A 267 -0.46 16.75 -7.46
CA PHE A 267 0.72 15.89 -7.31
C PHE A 267 0.76 14.80 -8.38
N ALA A 268 -0.37 14.12 -8.63
CA ALA A 268 -0.46 13.05 -9.62
C ALA A 268 -0.11 13.53 -11.03
N ARG A 269 -0.60 14.71 -11.44
CA ARG A 269 -0.26 15.33 -12.73
C ARG A 269 1.23 15.67 -12.84
N LEU A 270 1.81 16.24 -11.79
CA LEU A 270 3.23 16.56 -11.75
C LEU A 270 4.08 15.29 -11.90
N LEU A 271 3.78 14.26 -11.10
CA LEU A 271 4.50 13.00 -11.16
C LEU A 271 4.35 12.32 -12.53
N THR A 272 3.14 12.27 -13.08
CA THR A 272 2.87 11.75 -14.43
C THR A 272 3.69 12.47 -15.49
N THR A 273 3.75 13.81 -15.42
CA THR A 273 4.56 14.62 -16.32
C THR A 273 6.04 14.26 -16.21
N LEU A 274 6.59 14.16 -14.99
CA LEU A 274 7.99 13.81 -14.77
C LEU A 274 8.33 12.40 -15.28
N LEU A 275 7.43 11.43 -15.07
CA LEU A 275 7.57 10.07 -15.58
C LEU A 275 7.63 10.05 -17.11
N ARG A 276 6.70 10.76 -17.78
CA ARG A 276 6.65 10.85 -19.24
C ARG A 276 7.86 11.57 -19.83
N MET A 277 8.31 12.66 -19.19
CA MET A 277 9.53 13.37 -19.57
C MET A 277 10.78 12.48 -19.49
N ARG A 278 10.74 11.42 -18.68
CA ARG A 278 11.80 10.41 -18.58
C ARG A 278 11.52 9.13 -19.37
N ALA A 279 10.44 9.09 -20.15
CA ALA A 279 10.00 7.93 -20.93
C ALA A 279 9.96 6.63 -20.09
N LEU A 280 9.58 6.75 -18.82
CA LEU A 280 9.48 5.61 -17.90
C LEU A 280 8.19 4.79 -18.06
N PRO A 281 7.01 5.40 -18.29
CA PRO A 281 5.80 4.62 -18.53
C PRO A 281 5.98 3.74 -19.77
N PRO A 282 5.61 2.45 -19.72
CA PRO A 282 5.63 1.60 -20.89
C PRO A 282 4.67 2.16 -21.95
N LYS A 283 5.06 2.10 -23.22
CA LYS A 283 4.12 2.39 -24.31
C LYS A 283 3.07 1.30 -24.33
N THR A 284 1.80 1.66 -24.23
CA THR A 284 0.67 0.71 -24.19
C THR A 284 -0.22 0.84 -25.43
N THR A 285 -0.95 -0.23 -25.74
CA THR A 285 -1.93 -0.29 -26.83
C THR A 285 -3.12 -1.17 -26.42
N ARG A 286 -4.23 -1.05 -27.15
CA ARG A 286 -5.43 -1.86 -26.97
C ARG A 286 -5.32 -3.09 -27.86
N THR A 287 -5.40 -4.26 -27.24
CA THR A 287 -5.51 -5.55 -27.95
C THR A 287 -6.88 -5.70 -28.59
N ALA A 288 -7.02 -6.67 -29.51
CA ALA A 288 -8.31 -7.00 -30.12
C ALA A 288 -9.38 -7.35 -29.07
N ASP A 289 -8.97 -7.94 -27.95
CA ASP A 289 -9.84 -8.34 -26.84
C ASP A 289 -10.17 -7.18 -25.88
N GLY A 290 -9.78 -5.95 -26.20
CA GLY A 290 -10.03 -4.76 -25.38
C GLY A 290 -9.08 -4.58 -24.19
N LYS A 291 -8.10 -5.47 -24.02
CA LYS A 291 -7.13 -5.42 -22.92
C LYS A 291 -5.92 -4.54 -23.21
N LEU A 292 -5.36 -3.96 -22.16
CA LEU A 292 -4.13 -3.17 -22.21
C LEU A 292 -2.92 -4.09 -22.40
N ALA A 293 -2.15 -3.86 -23.45
CA ALA A 293 -0.89 -4.57 -23.70
C ALA A 293 0.23 -3.59 -24.01
N LEU A 294 1.48 -4.05 -23.91
CA LEU A 294 2.63 -3.26 -24.29
C LEU A 294 2.69 -3.13 -25.83
N LEU A 295 2.91 -1.91 -26.33
CA LEU A 295 3.15 -1.66 -27.74
C LEU A 295 4.54 -2.21 -28.10
N HIS A 296 4.56 -3.36 -28.76
CA HIS A 296 5.81 -3.95 -29.24
C HIS A 296 6.28 -3.23 -30.50
N GLU A 297 7.16 -2.25 -30.34
CA GLU A 297 7.89 -1.65 -31.44
C GLU A 297 9.12 -2.55 -31.69
N PRO A 298 9.25 -3.23 -32.85
CA PRO A 298 10.37 -4.12 -33.10
C PRO A 298 11.66 -3.29 -33.23
N SER A 299 12.37 -3.10 -32.12
CA SER A 299 13.73 -2.57 -32.14
C SER A 299 14.64 -3.64 -32.74
N LEU A 300 15.39 -3.28 -33.79
CA LEU A 300 16.43 -4.16 -34.33
C LEU A 300 17.52 -4.30 -33.25
N PRO A 301 17.91 -5.53 -32.86
CA PRO A 301 18.93 -5.72 -31.84
C PRO A 301 20.25 -5.12 -32.33
N VAL A 302 20.79 -4.15 -31.57
CA VAL A 302 22.11 -3.58 -31.83
C VAL A 302 23.16 -4.64 -31.50
N ARG A 303 23.67 -5.31 -32.53
CA ARG A 303 24.76 -6.29 -32.40
C ARG A 303 26.10 -5.57 -32.49
N LEU A 304 26.83 -5.51 -31.38
CA LEU A 304 28.25 -5.13 -31.39
C LEU A 304 29.08 -6.41 -31.38
N ASN A 305 29.91 -6.60 -32.40
CA ASN A 305 30.82 -7.76 -32.54
C ASN A 305 30.14 -9.13 -32.45
N GLY A 306 28.93 -9.29 -33.00
CA GLY A 306 28.21 -10.57 -33.01
C GLY A 306 27.60 -10.99 -31.68
N VAL A 307 27.85 -10.24 -30.60
CA VAL A 307 27.19 -10.40 -29.31
C VAL A 307 26.00 -9.45 -29.27
N ALA A 308 24.81 -9.99 -29.01
CA ALA A 308 23.66 -9.15 -28.68
C ALA A 308 24.00 -8.41 -27.38
N VAL A 309 24.13 -7.09 -27.43
CA VAL A 309 24.18 -6.29 -26.20
C VAL A 309 22.81 -6.49 -25.57
N ARG A 310 22.77 -7.15 -24.41
CA ARG A 310 21.57 -7.23 -23.58
C ARG A 310 21.28 -5.80 -23.17
N ASP A 311 20.37 -5.14 -23.89
CA ASP A 311 20.00 -3.78 -23.57
C ASP A 311 19.19 -3.82 -22.28
N GLN A 312 19.63 -3.09 -21.25
CA GLN A 312 18.89 -2.98 -19.99
C GLN A 312 17.43 -2.54 -20.24
N GLN A 313 17.23 -1.80 -21.34
CA GLN A 313 15.93 -1.39 -21.85
C GLN A 313 15.03 -2.55 -22.28
N ASP A 314 15.58 -3.58 -22.95
CA ASP A 314 14.83 -4.75 -23.38
C ASP A 314 14.37 -5.57 -22.16
N GLU A 315 15.23 -5.70 -21.15
CA GLU A 315 14.86 -6.39 -19.90
C GLU A 315 13.74 -5.65 -19.16
N ASN A 316 13.86 -4.31 -19.04
CA ASN A 316 12.81 -3.49 -18.42
C ASN A 316 11.48 -3.60 -19.18
N THR A 317 11.53 -3.60 -20.51
CA THR A 317 10.36 -3.74 -21.38
C THR A 317 9.71 -5.12 -21.21
N ALA A 318 10.53 -6.18 -21.12
CA ALA A 318 10.04 -7.54 -20.87
C ALA A 318 9.36 -7.66 -19.49
N LYS A 319 9.95 -7.07 -18.44
CA LYS A 319 9.33 -7.01 -17.10
C LYS A 319 7.99 -6.26 -17.13
N ALA A 320 7.95 -5.10 -17.77
CA ALA A 320 6.72 -4.32 -17.93
C ALA A 320 5.64 -5.07 -18.71
N ALA A 321 6.00 -5.76 -19.80
CA ALA A 321 5.07 -6.57 -20.59
C ALA A 321 4.50 -7.74 -19.77
N LYS A 322 5.35 -8.45 -19.03
CA LYS A 322 4.94 -9.55 -18.13
C LYS A 322 3.97 -9.06 -17.07
N TRP A 323 4.31 -7.96 -16.40
CA TRP A 323 3.46 -7.34 -15.37
C TRP A 323 2.09 -6.94 -15.95
N LEU A 324 2.05 -6.16 -17.05
CA LEU A 324 0.80 -5.75 -17.69
C LEU A 324 -0.07 -6.93 -18.15
N THR A 325 0.55 -7.96 -18.73
CA THR A 325 -0.16 -9.15 -19.20
C THR A 325 -0.82 -9.91 -18.04
N THR A 326 -0.14 -9.96 -16.89
CA THR A 326 -0.66 -10.60 -15.66
C THR A 326 -1.88 -9.86 -15.12
N LEU A 327 -1.91 -8.53 -15.27
CA LEU A 327 -3.02 -7.70 -14.79
C LEU A 327 -4.28 -7.79 -15.67
N ALA A 328 -4.14 -8.09 -16.96
CA ALA A 328 -5.24 -8.20 -17.92
C ALA A 328 -6.25 -7.03 -17.85
N LEU A 329 -5.75 -5.80 -17.69
CA LEU A 329 -6.57 -4.61 -17.49
C LEU A 329 -7.43 -4.29 -18.71
N ASP A 330 -8.69 -3.96 -18.48
CA ASP A 330 -9.61 -3.52 -19.52
C ASP A 330 -9.41 -2.04 -19.85
N VAL A 331 -9.24 -1.69 -21.12
CA VAL A 331 -8.97 -0.30 -21.53
C VAL A 331 -10.19 0.59 -21.30
N ASP A 332 -11.40 0.07 -21.50
CA ASP A 332 -12.62 0.86 -21.35
C ASP A 332 -12.94 1.09 -19.86
N GLU A 333 -12.64 0.11 -19.00
CA GLU A 333 -12.72 0.26 -17.55
C GLU A 333 -11.71 1.30 -17.03
N LEU A 334 -10.45 1.25 -17.47
CA LEU A 334 -9.43 2.24 -17.09
C LEU A 334 -9.82 3.66 -17.53
N ARG A 335 -10.42 3.80 -18.72
CA ARG A 335 -10.95 5.08 -19.21
C ARG A 335 -12.08 5.57 -18.31
N ALA A 336 -13.03 4.69 -17.99
CA ALA A 336 -14.12 5.02 -17.08
C ALA A 336 -13.62 5.41 -15.67
N GLN A 337 -12.56 4.77 -15.15
CA GLN A 337 -11.95 5.11 -13.86
C GLN A 337 -11.20 6.46 -13.92
N ARG A 338 -10.52 6.75 -15.03
CA ARG A 338 -9.83 8.05 -15.24
C ARG A 338 -10.82 9.22 -15.33
N ASP A 339 -11.86 9.04 -16.14
CA ASP A 339 -12.81 10.08 -16.53
C ASP A 339 -14.02 10.16 -15.57
N GLY A 340 -14.21 9.13 -14.74
CA GLY A 340 -15.32 9.03 -13.81
C GLY A 340 -15.32 10.13 -12.75
N ASP A 341 -16.51 10.70 -12.54
CA ASP A 341 -16.79 11.53 -11.37
C ASP A 341 -17.06 10.61 -10.18
N ALA A 342 -15.99 10.31 -9.44
CA ALA A 342 -15.90 10.10 -7.99
C ALA A 342 -17.00 9.32 -7.22
N ALA A 343 -17.92 8.61 -7.86
CA ALA A 343 -19.08 8.05 -7.19
C ALA A 343 -18.89 6.59 -6.78
N GLY A 344 -18.99 6.35 -5.47
CA GLY A 344 -19.17 5.04 -4.81
C GLY A 344 -18.05 3.99 -4.87
N ARG A 345 -17.28 3.90 -5.97
CA ARG A 345 -16.08 3.05 -6.15
C ARG A 345 -15.00 3.69 -7.03
N GLY A 346 -15.23 4.93 -7.49
CA GLY A 346 -14.55 5.56 -8.62
C GLY A 346 -13.17 6.21 -8.36
N TRP A 347 -12.51 5.89 -7.24
CA TRP A 347 -11.13 6.32 -6.94
C TRP A 347 -10.21 5.12 -6.70
N GLU A 348 -10.54 4.00 -7.35
CA GLU A 348 -9.53 3.00 -7.63
C GLU A 348 -9.00 3.27 -9.02
N MET A 349 -7.69 3.48 -9.13
CA MET A 349 -6.94 3.57 -10.38
C MET A 349 -7.09 4.87 -11.19
N ARG A 350 -7.70 5.94 -10.68
CA ARG A 350 -7.84 7.20 -11.42
C ARG A 350 -6.50 7.79 -11.83
N PHE A 351 -5.57 7.95 -10.88
CA PHE A 351 -4.25 8.54 -11.15
C PHE A 351 -3.36 7.57 -11.91
N VAL A 352 -3.47 6.28 -11.60
CA VAL A 352 -2.70 5.22 -12.27
C VAL A 352 -3.13 5.07 -13.72
N SER A 353 -4.44 5.14 -14.01
CA SER A 353 -4.98 5.05 -15.37
C SER A 353 -4.48 6.17 -16.26
N GLU A 354 -4.28 7.38 -15.73
CA GLU A 354 -3.67 8.48 -16.47
C GLU A 354 -2.23 8.17 -16.91
N VAL A 355 -1.47 7.44 -16.09
CA VAL A 355 -0.11 7.02 -16.44
C VAL A 355 -0.12 5.85 -17.44
N LEU A 356 -1.02 4.89 -17.26
CA LEU A 356 -1.08 3.66 -18.07
C LEU A 356 -1.72 3.85 -19.45
N LEU A 357 -2.71 4.74 -19.56
CA LEU A 357 -3.33 5.12 -20.82
C LEU A 357 -2.39 6.13 -21.51
N GLY A 358 -1.55 5.64 -22.43
CA GLY A 358 -0.65 6.48 -23.21
C GLY A 358 -1.41 7.53 -24.02
N GLU A 359 -0.70 8.55 -24.50
CA GLU A 359 -1.27 9.71 -25.22
C GLU A 359 -2.12 9.29 -26.44
N ASN A 360 -1.75 8.20 -27.11
CA ASN A 360 -2.45 7.66 -28.27
C ASN A 360 -3.82 7.02 -27.94
N MET A 361 -4.11 6.81 -26.65
CA MET A 361 -5.36 6.21 -26.16
C MET A 361 -6.26 7.23 -25.46
N VAL A 362 -5.91 8.53 -25.55
CA VAL A 362 -6.68 9.64 -24.96
C VAL A 362 -7.81 10.11 -25.88
N ALA A 363 -7.84 9.67 -27.15
CA ALA A 363 -8.90 9.97 -28.12
C ALA A 363 -10.11 9.02 -28.04
#